data_AF-A0A821I9D0-F1
#
_entry.id   AF-A0A821I9D0-F1
#
_cell.length_a   1.000
_cell.length_b   1.000
_cell.length_c   1.000
_cell.angle_alpha   90.00
_cell.angle_beta   90.00
_cell.angle_gamma   90.00
#
_symmetry.space_group_name_H-M   'P 1'
#
loop_
_entity.id
_entity.type
_entity.pdbx_description
1 polymer ?
#
loop_
_entity_poly.entity_id
_entity_poly.type
_entity_poly.pdbx_seq_one_letter_code
_entity_poly.pdbx_strand_id
1 'polypeptide(L)'
;WTCNFDRHPKRCIPKYEFSLLQSGDDKQSPGINYRTAQKYRVNDTDYRTLSKVYGLRFVVAITGKGGQFNIVNLFIAIGSGIGFMVIAGIVCDAILMYIHKSREKYKQGKFDVCEVDDEDPTATQNLTEA
;
A
#
# COMPACT_ATOMS: atom_id res chain seq x y z
N TRP A 1 -7.78 1.59 -16.55
CA TRP A 1 -7.95 3.06 -16.49
C TRP A 1 -7.05 3.64 -15.42
N THR A 2 -5.84 4.11 -15.75
CA THR A 2 -4.96 4.77 -14.78
C THR A 2 -4.89 6.25 -15.10
N CYS A 3 -5.61 7.07 -14.34
CA CYS A 3 -5.87 8.46 -14.71
C CYS A 3 -5.44 9.43 -13.61
N ASN A 4 -4.83 10.53 -14.04
CA ASN A 4 -4.55 11.69 -13.22
C ASN A 4 -5.55 12.80 -13.60
N PHE A 5 -6.42 13.15 -12.66
CA PHE A 5 -7.49 14.14 -12.82
C PHE A 5 -7.00 15.60 -12.70
N ASP A 6 -5.75 15.83 -12.33
CA ASP A 6 -5.13 17.16 -12.35
C ASP A 6 -4.76 17.60 -13.78
N ARG A 7 -4.76 16.66 -14.73
CA ARG A 7 -4.48 16.88 -16.14
C ARG A 7 -5.79 17.02 -16.93
N HIS A 8 -5.69 17.50 -18.16
CA HIS A 8 -6.84 17.63 -19.05
C HIS A 8 -7.59 16.30 -19.22
N PRO A 9 -8.94 16.25 -19.10
CA PRO A 9 -9.72 15.00 -19.10
C PRO A 9 -9.47 14.07 -20.29
N LYS A 10 -9.22 14.65 -21.48
CA LYS A 10 -8.87 13.92 -22.71
C LYS A 10 -7.62 13.03 -22.62
N ARG A 11 -6.78 13.18 -21.58
CA ARG A 11 -5.58 12.34 -21.38
C ARG A 11 -5.86 11.04 -20.62
N CYS A 12 -7.05 10.90 -20.04
CA CYS A 12 -7.49 9.65 -19.41
C CYS A 12 -8.00 8.70 -20.49
N ILE A 13 -7.12 7.84 -21.01
CA ILE A 13 -7.44 6.86 -22.04
C ILE A 13 -7.35 5.42 -21.50
N PRO A 14 -8.21 4.51 -21.95
CA PRO A 14 -8.13 3.11 -21.56
C PRO A 14 -6.91 2.45 -22.22
N LYS A 15 -6.28 1.52 -21.49
CA LYS A 15 -5.35 0.56 -22.06
C LYS A 15 -6.08 -0.77 -22.19
N TYR A 16 -6.09 -1.33 -23.39
CA TYR A 16 -6.67 -2.65 -23.64
C TYR A 16 -5.56 -3.70 -23.60
N GLU A 17 -5.81 -4.76 -22.85
CA GLU A 17 -4.94 -5.93 -22.77
C GLU A 17 -5.81 -7.17 -22.91
N PHE A 18 -5.30 -8.14 -23.67
CA PHE A 18 -6.00 -9.39 -23.94
C PHE A 18 -5.13 -10.52 -23.42
N SER A 19 -5.71 -11.37 -22.58
CA SER A 19 -5.06 -12.57 -22.08
C SER A 19 -5.99 -13.75 -22.23
N LEU A 20 -5.41 -14.91 -22.55
CA LEU A 20 -6.13 -16.17 -22.52
C LEU A 20 -6.20 -16.63 -21.06
N LEU A 21 -7.40 -16.69 -20.49
CA LEU A 21 -7.60 -17.04 -19.08
C LEU A 21 -7.39 -18.53 -18.77
N GLN A 22 -7.38 -19.38 -19.80
CA GLN A 22 -7.19 -20.82 -19.66
C GLN A 22 -5.84 -21.21 -20.28
N SER A 23 -4.90 -21.70 -19.47
CA SER A 23 -3.65 -22.26 -20.00
C SER A 23 -3.95 -23.55 -20.76
N GLY A 24 -3.42 -23.68 -21.98
CA GLY A 24 -3.65 -24.82 -22.86
C GLY A 24 -3.00 -26.14 -22.41
N ASP A 25 -2.47 -26.22 -21.19
CA ASP A 25 -1.75 -27.40 -20.67
C ASP A 25 -2.65 -28.41 -19.96
N ASP A 26 -3.92 -28.08 -19.72
CA ASP A 26 -4.87 -28.97 -19.06
C ASP A 26 -5.40 -30.04 -20.05
N LYS A 27 -4.70 -31.18 -20.13
CA LYS A 27 -5.07 -32.34 -20.97
C LYS A 27 -6.46 -32.91 -20.65
N GLN A 28 -6.99 -32.67 -19.45
CA GLN A 28 -8.27 -33.21 -18.98
C GLN A 28 -9.48 -32.36 -19.40
N SER A 29 -9.31 -31.06 -19.64
CA SER A 29 -10.38 -30.16 -20.08
C SER A 29 -9.83 -29.07 -21.01
N PRO A 30 -9.59 -29.39 -22.29
CA PRO A 30 -8.93 -28.49 -23.24
C PRO A 30 -9.75 -27.24 -23.62
N GLY A 31 -10.96 -27.06 -23.08
CA GLY A 31 -11.79 -25.89 -23.38
C GLY A 31 -13.03 -25.76 -22.51
N ILE A 32 -13.90 -24.81 -22.86
CA ILE A 32 -15.13 -24.50 -22.12
C ILE A 32 -16.32 -25.15 -22.83
N ASN A 33 -17.15 -25.86 -22.06
CA ASN A 33 -18.40 -26.45 -22.55
C ASN A 33 -19.58 -26.04 -21.65
N TYR A 34 -20.74 -25.87 -22.28
CA TYR A 34 -22.00 -25.58 -21.59
C TYR A 34 -23.07 -26.59 -22.03
N ARG A 35 -23.86 -27.11 -21.08
CA ARG A 35 -24.97 -28.02 -21.38
C ARG A 35 -26.28 -27.33 -21.04
N THR A 36 -27.17 -27.27 -22.02
CA THR A 36 -28.55 -26.76 -21.85
C THR A 36 -29.55 -27.86 -22.15
N ALA A 37 -30.67 -27.87 -21.44
CA ALA A 37 -31.74 -28.84 -21.66
C ALA A 37 -33.04 -28.10 -21.94
N GLN A 38 -33.60 -28.32 -23.13
CA GLN A 38 -34.94 -27.85 -23.46
C GLN A 38 -35.93 -28.95 -23.06
N LYS A 39 -36.79 -28.66 -22.08
CA LYS A 39 -37.80 -29.60 -21.58
C LYS A 39 -39.14 -29.30 -22.25
N TYR A 40 -39.88 -30.32 -22.64
CA TYR A 40 -41.20 -30.21 -23.24
C TYR A 40 -42.05 -31.44 -22.90
N ARG A 41 -43.37 -31.32 -22.97
CA ARG A 41 -44.31 -32.41 -22.63
C ARG A 41 -45.17 -32.72 -23.86
N VAL A 42 -45.31 -34.00 -24.18
CA VAL A 42 -46.17 -34.50 -25.28
C VAL A 42 -47.00 -35.64 -24.73
N ASN A 43 -48.33 -35.58 -24.89
CA ASN A 43 -49.27 -36.60 -24.41
C ASN A 43 -49.00 -37.05 -22.96
N ASP A 44 -48.93 -36.07 -22.06
CA ASP A 44 -48.70 -36.29 -20.63
C ASP A 44 -47.39 -37.01 -20.25
N THR A 45 -46.45 -37.08 -21.19
CA THR A 45 -45.10 -37.63 -20.99
C THR A 45 -44.05 -36.52 -21.12
N ASP A 46 -43.12 -36.47 -20.17
CA ASP A 46 -42.06 -35.46 -20.14
C ASP A 46 -40.86 -35.89 -21.01
N TYR A 47 -40.46 -34.98 -21.89
CA TYR A 47 -39.30 -35.12 -22.77
C TYR A 47 -38.30 -34.01 -22.55
N ARG A 48 -37.05 -34.25 -22.97
CA ARG A 48 -36.02 -33.21 -23.01
C ARG A 48 -35.06 -33.40 -24.18
N THR A 49 -34.66 -32.29 -24.78
CA THR A 49 -33.53 -32.21 -25.72
C THR A 49 -32.33 -31.65 -24.97
N LEU A 50 -31.28 -32.44 -24.82
CA LEU A 50 -30.02 -32.01 -24.20
C LEU A 50 -29.04 -31.56 -25.29
N SER A 51 -28.60 -30.31 -25.22
CA SER A 51 -27.63 -29.73 -26.14
C SER A 51 -26.33 -29.42 -25.40
N LYS A 52 -25.22 -29.90 -25.94
CA LYS A 52 -23.86 -29.55 -25.48
C LYS A 52 -23.24 -28.56 -26.45
N VAL A 53 -22.89 -27.38 -25.96
CA VAL A 53 -22.37 -26.26 -26.75
C VAL A 53 -20.93 -25.98 -26.35
N TYR A 54 -20.08 -25.69 -27.34
CA TYR A 54 -18.69 -25.29 -27.17
C TYR A 54 -18.53 -23.89 -27.74
N GLY A 55 -17.77 -23.04 -27.06
CA GLY A 55 -17.58 -21.66 -27.50
C GLY A 55 -16.54 -20.90 -26.69
N LEU A 56 -16.30 -19.67 -27.11
CA LEU A 56 -15.39 -18.75 -26.44
C LEU A 56 -16.15 -17.98 -25.36
N ARG A 57 -15.53 -17.86 -24.18
CA ARG A 57 -16.01 -16.99 -23.11
C ARG A 57 -15.13 -15.75 -23.05
N PHE A 58 -15.69 -14.61 -23.45
CA PHE A 58 -15.04 -13.32 -23.27
C PHE A 58 -15.36 -12.77 -21.88
N VAL A 59 -14.32 -12.52 -21.08
CA VAL A 59 -14.45 -11.86 -19.79
C VAL A 59 -13.88 -10.46 -19.92
N VAL A 60 -14.75 -9.45 -19.80
CA VAL A 60 -14.35 -8.05 -19.84
C VAL A 60 -14.12 -7.58 -18.41
N ALA A 61 -12.85 -7.51 -18.01
CA ALA A 61 -12.45 -6.99 -16.71
C ALA A 61 -12.03 -5.52 -16.86
N ILE A 62 -12.69 -4.62 -16.12
CA ILE A 62 -12.38 -3.19 -16.14
C ILE A 62 -11.80 -2.83 -14.78
N THR A 63 -10.52 -2.48 -14.75
CA THR A 63 -9.84 -1.98 -13.56
C THR A 63 -9.45 -0.52 -13.74
N GLY A 64 -9.47 0.25 -12.67
CA GLY A 64 -9.08 1.64 -12.72
C GLY A 64 -8.56 2.19 -11.41
N LYS A 65 -7.64 3.15 -11.54
CA LYS A 65 -7.11 3.97 -10.45
C LYS A 65 -7.13 5.42 -10.90
N GLY A 66 -7.87 6.24 -10.15
CA GLY A 66 -7.92 7.68 -10.33
C GLY A 66 -7.16 8.37 -9.21
N GLY A 67 -6.30 9.33 -9.57
CA GLY A 67 -5.65 10.23 -8.62
C GLY A 67 -6.00 11.67 -8.94
N GLN A 68 -6.27 12.45 -7.89
CA GLN A 68 -6.43 13.91 -7.96
C GLN A 68 -5.62 14.52 -6.82
N PHE A 69 -5.12 15.73 -7.05
CA PHE A 69 -4.45 16.52 -6.03
C PHE A 69 -5.39 16.76 -4.85
N ASN A 70 -4.89 16.42 -3.66
CA ASN A 70 -5.58 16.65 -2.40
C ASN A 70 -4.61 17.33 -1.43
N ILE A 71 -5.00 18.52 -0.97
CA ILE A 71 -4.20 19.34 -0.08
C ILE A 71 -3.89 18.66 1.26
N VAL A 72 -4.82 17.83 1.77
CA VAL A 72 -4.62 17.07 3.02
C VAL A 72 -3.49 16.07 2.86
N ASN A 73 -3.47 15.34 1.73
CA ASN A 73 -2.40 14.37 1.44
C ASN A 73 -1.05 15.05 1.22
N LEU A 74 -1.05 16.29 0.69
CA LEU A 74 0.17 17.08 0.59
C LEU A 74 0.76 17.39 1.97
N PHE A 75 -0.04 17.90 2.90
CA PHE A 75 0.45 18.21 4.24
C PHE A 75 0.91 16.96 5.01
N ILE A 76 0.22 15.82 4.85
CA ILE A 76 0.67 14.54 5.41
C ILE A 76 2.04 14.15 4.84
N ALA A 77 2.23 14.25 3.52
CA ALA A 77 3.50 13.93 2.87
C ALA A 77 4.64 14.86 3.33
N ILE A 78 4.37 16.16 3.45
CA ILE A 78 5.34 17.15 3.96
C ILE A 78 5.69 16.86 5.42
N GLY A 79 4.67 16.64 6.27
CA GLY A 79 4.88 16.32 7.68
C GLY A 79 5.72 15.06 7.87
N SER A 80 5.44 14.01 7.07
CA SER A 80 6.26 12.79 7.05
C SER A 80 7.70 13.07 6.59
N GLY A 81 7.88 13.87 5.54
CA GLY A 81 9.20 14.28 5.06
C GLY A 81 10.03 15.01 6.12
N ILE A 82 9.43 15.95 6.86
CA ILE A 82 10.09 16.67 7.97
C ILE A 82 10.48 15.69 9.08
N GLY A 83 9.60 14.73 9.43
CA GLY A 83 9.91 13.69 10.41
C GLY A 83 11.17 12.88 10.05
N PHE A 84 11.35 12.54 8.77
CA PHE A 84 12.56 11.84 8.32
C PHE A 84 13.85 12.66 8.49
N MET A 85 13.78 13.99 8.37
CA MET A 85 14.94 14.87 8.56
C MET A 85 15.46 14.86 10.01
N VAL A 86 14.57 14.68 11.00
CA VAL A 86 14.95 14.52 12.40
C VAL A 86 15.82 13.27 12.60
N ILE A 87 15.41 12.15 11.98
CA ILE A 87 16.15 10.89 12.04
C ILE A 87 17.55 11.06 11.43
N ALA A 88 17.65 11.79 10.31
CA ALA A 88 18.94 12.08 9.69
C ALA A 88 19.87 12.83 10.66
N GLY A 89 19.37 13.81 11.42
CA GLY A 89 20.12 14.52 12.45
C GLY A 89 20.67 13.58 13.54
N ILE A 90 19.82 12.68 14.06
CA ILE A 90 20.21 11.68 15.07
C ILE A 90 21.31 10.76 14.52
N VAL A 91 21.19 10.31 13.27
CA VAL A 91 22.20 9.46 12.63
C VAL A 91 23.50 10.22 12.42
N CYS A 92 23.45 11.46 11.94
CA CYS A 92 24.63 12.30 11.80
C CYS A 92 25.34 12.51 13.15
N ASP A 93 24.57 12.75 14.22
CA ASP A 93 25.08 12.84 15.58
C ASP A 93 25.74 11.55 16.06
N ALA A 94 25.11 10.40 15.81
CA ALA A 94 25.67 9.09 16.17
C ALA A 94 27.01 8.84 15.44
N ILE A 95 27.11 9.19 14.15
CA ILE A 95 28.35 9.06 13.39
C ILE A 95 29.45 9.95 13.99
N LEU A 96 29.14 11.21 14.32
CA LEU A 96 30.11 12.14 14.89
C LEU A 96 30.56 11.74 16.30
N MET A 97 29.68 11.17 17.11
CA MET A 97 29.99 10.75 18.48
C MET A 97 30.77 9.43 18.57
N TYR A 98 30.50 8.47 17.68
CA TYR A 98 31.04 7.11 17.81
C TYR A 98 32.12 6.76 16.78
N ILE A 99 32.04 7.28 15.56
CA ILE A 99 32.88 6.83 14.43
C ILE A 99 33.97 7.85 14.07
N HIS A 100 33.68 9.15 14.18
CA HIS A 100 34.59 10.20 13.71
C HIS A 100 35.88 10.29 14.55
N LYS A 101 37.05 10.45 13.90
CA LYS A 101 38.37 10.51 14.56
C LYS A 101 38.48 11.64 15.59
N SER A 102 37.76 12.74 15.38
CA SER A 102 37.72 13.90 16.29
C SER A 102 36.55 13.86 17.29
N ARG A 103 36.03 12.68 17.63
CA ARG A 103 34.86 12.52 18.52
C ARG A 103 35.01 13.19 19.88
N GLU A 104 36.21 13.22 20.47
CA GLU A 104 36.40 13.78 21.82
C GLU A 104 36.20 15.30 21.82
N LYS A 105 36.62 15.99 20.74
CA LYS A 105 36.33 17.41 20.55
C LYS A 105 34.84 17.69 20.36
N TYR A 106 34.14 16.81 19.64
CA TYR A 106 32.69 16.92 19.44
C TYR A 106 31.91 16.68 20.74
N LYS A 107 32.31 15.70 21.56
CA LYS A 107 31.69 15.41 22.86
C LYS A 107 31.86 16.58 23.84
N GLN A 108 33.06 17.15 23.93
CA GLN A 108 33.33 18.31 24.79
C GLN A 108 32.54 19.56 24.38
N GLY A 109 32.27 19.74 23.07
CA GLY A 109 31.44 20.86 22.60
C GLY A 109 29.93 20.62 22.69
N LYS A 110 29.50 19.37 22.94
CA LYS A 110 28.08 18.99 22.96
C LYS A 110 27.54 18.76 24.38
N PHE A 111 28.35 18.23 25.27
CA PHE A 111 27.96 17.89 26.64
C PHE A 111 28.71 18.80 27.61
N ASP A 112 27.97 19.60 28.37
CA ASP A 112 28.47 20.23 29.58
C ASP A 112 28.24 19.28 30.75
N VAL A 113 29.33 18.87 31.41
CA VAL A 113 29.27 18.02 32.59
C VAL A 113 28.97 18.90 33.78
N CYS A 114 27.72 18.90 34.24
CA CYS A 114 27.35 19.49 35.52
C CYS A 114 27.60 18.44 36.61
N GLU A 115 28.48 18.75 37.56
CA GLU A 115 28.55 18.00 38.82
C GLU A 115 27.26 18.35 39.60
N VAL A 116 26.47 17.33 39.92
CA VAL A 116 25.38 17.50 40.89
C VAL A 116 26.07 17.46 42.23
N ASP A 117 26.24 18.62 42.85
CA ASP A 117 26.64 18.68 44.25
C ASP A 117 25.55 17.98 45.07
N ASP A 118 25.85 16.79 45.59
CA ASP A 118 25.09 16.16 46.67
C ASP A 118 25.29 16.95 47.98
N GLU A 119 24.97 18.25 47.97
CA GLU A 119 24.89 19.11 49.15
C GLU A 119 23.63 19.99 49.06
N ASP A 120 22.45 19.36 49.08
CA ASP A 120 21.31 19.97 49.78
C ASP A 120 20.35 18.87 50.29
N PRO A 121 20.32 18.57 51.61
CA PRO A 121 19.39 17.62 52.20
C PRO A 121 17.95 18.16 52.34
N THR A 122 17.56 19.20 51.59
CA THR A 122 16.34 19.98 51.89
C THR A 122 15.29 20.05 50.78
N ALA A 123 15.20 19.05 49.89
CA ALA A 123 14.14 18.98 48.88
C ALA A 123 13.14 17.82 49.02
N THR A 124 13.32 16.93 50.01
CA THR A 124 12.39 15.80 50.24
C THR A 124 11.14 16.18 51.04
N GLN A 125 10.99 17.41 51.55
CA GLN A 125 9.87 17.79 52.42
C GLN A 125 8.64 18.43 51.72
N ASN A 126 8.71 18.80 50.44
CA ASN A 126 7.61 19.54 49.79
C ASN A 126 6.74 18.70 48.84
N LEU A 127 6.73 17.37 48.98
CA LEU A 127 5.88 16.47 48.17
C LEU A 127 4.86 15.67 48.98
N THR A 128 4.62 16.02 50.26
CA THR A 128 3.57 15.38 51.08
C THR A 128 2.48 16.31 51.62
N GLU A 129 2.48 17.61 51.32
CA GLU A 129 1.33 18.47 51.61
C GLU A 129 1.04 19.46 50.47
N ALA A 130 0.24 19.02 49.50
CA ALA A 130 -0.75 19.81 48.75
C ALA A 130 -1.63 18.89 47.92
#